data_AF-A0A1Q8RUI9-F1
#
_entry.id   AF-A0A1Q8RUI9-F1
#
_cell.length_a   1.000
_cell.length_b   1.000
_cell.length_c   1.000
_cell.angle_alpha   90.00
_cell.angle_beta   90.00
_cell.angle_gamma   90.00
#
_symmetry.space_group_name_H-M   'P 1'
#
loop_
_entity.id
_entity.type
_entity.pdbx_description
1 polymer ?
#
loop_
_entity_poly.entity_id
_entity_poly.type
_entity_poly.pdbx_seq_one_letter_code
_entity_poly.pdbx_strand_id
1 'polypeptide(L)'
;MTLPKVLQLGNIEHAQDTWSALSQVAEVITPKATNRAEFLAECKSGALDGVVAIYRTFASVRITGRIDADLVAALPSTVRFICHCGRSSFSPCPPPSLPPFSIPMTKVKKKTELTRRLKGAGYDQIDIPSCTSRVPPVLVSNTPTAVDDATADINIWLIIGTLRNLNASILSLREGKWRGDPAPPLGRDPQGKVLGILGMGGIGRNVAKKARVFGMRVRYFNRTRLAPELEADCGAEYVDFETLLKESDVVSLNLPLNAHTRHIISTPQFALMKKGVVIVNTARGAVMDEGALVEALDSGHVASAGLDVFEKEPQVHPGLLANPNVLIVPHMGTWTLETSIKMEEWAIGNVRRAVTEERLNSVVPEQRDVVG
;
A
#
# COMPACT_ATOMS: atom_id res chain seq x y z
N MET A 1 -10.65 -35.43 -17.94
CA MET A 1 -9.77 -35.08 -16.80
C MET A 1 -10.59 -34.24 -15.84
N THR A 2 -10.43 -34.43 -14.53
CA THR A 2 -11.06 -33.57 -13.52
C THR A 2 -10.45 -32.17 -13.60
N LEU A 3 -11.27 -31.12 -13.52
CA LEU A 3 -10.78 -29.74 -13.51
C LEU A 3 -9.91 -29.50 -12.27
N PRO A 4 -8.82 -28.72 -12.39
CA PRO A 4 -8.04 -28.30 -11.23
C PRO A 4 -8.90 -27.45 -10.28
N LYS A 5 -8.66 -27.55 -8.97
CA LYS A 5 -9.41 -26.75 -7.98
C LYS A 5 -8.71 -25.43 -7.68
N VAL A 6 -9.49 -24.37 -7.54
CA VAL A 6 -9.05 -23.04 -7.12
C VAL A 6 -9.73 -22.68 -5.81
N LEU A 7 -8.93 -22.32 -4.81
CA LEU A 7 -9.46 -21.82 -3.54
C LEU A 7 -9.67 -20.31 -3.61
N GLN A 8 -10.90 -19.86 -3.38
CA GLN A 8 -11.26 -18.46 -3.30
C GLN A 8 -11.20 -17.97 -1.85
N LEU A 9 -10.25 -17.08 -1.57
CA LEU A 9 -10.11 -16.43 -0.27
C LEU A 9 -10.46 -14.93 -0.36
N GLY A 10 -11.70 -14.62 -0.02
CA GLY A 10 -12.26 -13.26 -0.11
C GLY A 10 -13.17 -13.08 -1.32
N ASN A 11 -13.66 -11.86 -1.51
CA ASN A 11 -14.70 -11.57 -2.50
C ASN A 11 -14.13 -10.94 -3.77
N ILE A 12 -14.82 -11.19 -4.89
CA ILE A 12 -14.67 -10.44 -6.14
C ILE A 12 -15.77 -9.39 -6.17
N GLU A 13 -15.41 -8.10 -6.20
CA GLU A 13 -16.37 -7.00 -6.08
C GLU A 13 -16.73 -6.36 -7.42
N HIS A 14 -15.86 -6.42 -8.44
CA HIS A 14 -16.08 -5.72 -9.71
C HIS A 14 -15.79 -6.53 -10.98
N ALA A 15 -15.04 -7.62 -10.89
CA ALA A 15 -14.69 -8.47 -12.04
C ALA A 15 -15.45 -9.81 -12.03
N GLN A 16 -16.76 -9.79 -11.74
CA GLN A 16 -17.57 -11.01 -11.61
C GLN A 16 -17.64 -11.82 -12.90
N ASP A 17 -17.73 -11.17 -14.06
CA ASP A 17 -17.77 -11.85 -15.35
C ASP A 17 -16.45 -12.59 -15.61
N THR A 18 -15.33 -11.91 -15.37
CA THR A 18 -13.98 -12.48 -15.48
C THR A 18 -13.78 -13.64 -14.51
N TRP A 19 -14.28 -13.51 -13.27
CA TRP A 19 -14.24 -14.59 -12.28
C TRP A 19 -15.10 -15.79 -12.69
N SER A 20 -16.33 -15.55 -13.14
CA SER A 20 -17.26 -16.60 -13.56
C SER A 20 -16.73 -17.40 -14.74
N ALA A 21 -15.96 -16.76 -15.63
CA ALA A 21 -15.27 -17.42 -16.74
C ALA A 21 -14.20 -18.43 -16.29
N LEU A 22 -13.71 -18.40 -15.04
CA LEU A 22 -12.79 -19.43 -14.52
C LEU A 22 -13.43 -20.82 -14.45
N SER A 23 -14.76 -20.90 -14.33
CA SER A 23 -15.49 -22.19 -14.31
C SER A 23 -15.26 -23.04 -15.58
N GLN A 24 -14.83 -22.42 -16.67
CA GLN A 24 -14.45 -23.11 -17.91
C GLN A 24 -13.16 -23.93 -17.78
N VAL A 25 -12.30 -23.59 -16.80
CA VAL A 25 -10.94 -24.15 -16.67
C VAL A 25 -10.60 -24.65 -15.27
N ALA A 26 -11.43 -24.36 -14.26
CA ALA A 26 -11.21 -24.78 -12.88
C ALA A 26 -12.52 -24.93 -12.09
N GLU A 27 -12.49 -25.79 -11.08
CA GLU A 27 -13.52 -25.86 -10.04
C GLU A 27 -13.19 -24.85 -8.93
N VAL A 28 -14.08 -23.90 -8.65
CA VAL A 28 -13.88 -22.92 -7.57
C VAL A 28 -14.44 -23.46 -6.27
N ILE A 29 -13.62 -23.46 -5.22
CA ILE A 29 -14.01 -23.82 -3.86
C ILE A 29 -13.84 -22.64 -2.91
N THR A 30 -14.67 -22.58 -1.86
CA THR A 30 -14.63 -21.56 -0.81
C THR A 30 -14.43 -22.25 0.53
N PRO A 31 -13.57 -21.76 1.43
CA PRO A 31 -13.37 -22.40 2.73
C PRO A 31 -14.64 -22.26 3.58
N LYS A 32 -14.88 -23.26 4.44
CA LYS A 32 -15.91 -23.17 5.50
C LYS A 32 -15.39 -22.40 6.71
N ALA A 33 -14.08 -22.36 6.91
CA ALA A 33 -13.45 -21.66 8.01
C ALA A 33 -13.74 -20.16 8.00
N THR A 34 -13.94 -19.61 9.20
CA THR A 34 -14.20 -18.18 9.41
C THR A 34 -13.06 -17.47 10.17
N ASN A 35 -12.14 -18.25 10.72
CA ASN A 35 -10.97 -17.78 11.48
C ASN A 35 -9.76 -18.71 11.27
N ARG A 36 -8.59 -18.26 11.75
CA ARG A 36 -7.31 -18.93 11.47
C ARG A 36 -7.25 -20.36 11.99
N ALA A 37 -7.76 -20.60 13.21
CA ALA A 37 -7.70 -21.93 13.81
C ALA A 37 -8.54 -22.93 13.00
N GLU A 38 -9.75 -22.52 12.59
CA GLU A 38 -10.60 -23.31 11.70
C GLU A 38 -9.94 -23.54 10.34
N PHE A 39 -9.32 -22.52 9.75
CA PHE A 39 -8.70 -22.64 8.43
C PHE A 39 -7.52 -23.62 8.44
N LEU A 40 -6.68 -23.56 9.48
CA LEU A 40 -5.59 -24.51 9.67
C LEU A 40 -6.11 -25.94 9.88
N ALA A 41 -7.24 -26.12 10.57
CA ALA A 41 -7.87 -27.42 10.73
C ALA A 41 -8.45 -27.95 9.41
N GLU A 42 -9.10 -27.08 8.63
CA GLU A 42 -9.68 -27.41 7.32
C GLU A 42 -8.60 -27.80 6.30
N CYS A 43 -7.45 -27.11 6.28
CA CYS A 43 -6.30 -27.53 5.47
C CYS A 43 -5.80 -28.93 5.84
N LYS A 44 -5.78 -29.28 7.14
CA LYS A 44 -5.29 -30.57 7.64
C LYS A 44 -6.30 -31.72 7.48
N SER A 45 -7.58 -31.42 7.26
CA SER A 45 -8.63 -32.44 7.15
C SER A 45 -8.72 -33.08 5.75
N GLY A 46 -7.95 -32.60 4.78
CA GLY A 46 -8.03 -33.00 3.37
C GLY A 46 -9.20 -32.36 2.60
N ALA A 47 -9.97 -31.46 3.22
CA ALA A 47 -11.12 -30.81 2.57
C ALA A 47 -10.70 -29.93 1.37
N LEU A 48 -9.45 -29.45 1.39
CA LEU A 48 -8.88 -28.59 0.36
C LEU A 48 -7.93 -29.36 -0.58
N ASP A 49 -7.91 -30.69 -0.54
CA ASP A 49 -7.06 -31.50 -1.41
C ASP A 49 -7.45 -31.34 -2.89
N GLY A 50 -6.42 -31.23 -3.74
CA GLY A 50 -6.56 -30.96 -5.17
C GLY A 50 -6.60 -29.47 -5.52
N VAL A 51 -6.59 -28.56 -4.54
CA VAL A 51 -6.37 -27.13 -4.81
C VAL A 51 -4.96 -26.92 -5.33
N VAL A 52 -4.85 -26.31 -6.50
CA VAL A 52 -3.56 -25.98 -7.13
C VAL A 52 -3.23 -24.50 -7.02
N ALA A 53 -4.24 -23.64 -7.02
CA ALA A 53 -4.10 -22.20 -6.97
C ALA A 53 -5.06 -21.56 -5.97
N ILE A 54 -4.58 -20.52 -5.29
CA ILE A 54 -5.37 -19.74 -4.33
C ILE A 54 -5.53 -18.33 -4.90
N TYR A 55 -6.76 -17.89 -5.13
CA TYR A 55 -7.07 -16.47 -5.27
C TYR A 55 -7.22 -15.87 -3.88
N ARG A 56 -6.58 -14.74 -3.59
CA ARG A 56 -6.82 -14.06 -2.31
C ARG A 56 -6.85 -12.54 -2.37
N THR A 57 -7.74 -11.94 -1.60
CA THR A 57 -7.72 -10.50 -1.29
C THR A 57 -7.11 -10.22 0.07
N PHE A 58 -6.87 -8.95 0.37
CA PHE A 58 -6.43 -8.52 1.69
C PHE A 58 -7.38 -8.95 2.82
N ALA A 59 -8.69 -8.87 2.58
CA ALA A 59 -9.73 -9.17 3.57
C ALA A 59 -9.70 -10.61 4.07
N SER A 60 -9.15 -11.53 3.27
CA SER A 60 -9.00 -12.95 3.62
C SER A 60 -8.18 -13.19 4.89
N VAL A 61 -7.34 -12.25 5.31
CA VAL A 61 -6.55 -12.38 6.56
C VAL A 61 -7.42 -12.53 7.80
N ARG A 62 -8.68 -12.07 7.77
CA ARG A 62 -9.63 -12.35 8.87
C ARG A 62 -9.91 -13.85 9.02
N ILE A 63 -9.84 -14.60 7.92
CA ILE A 63 -10.04 -16.05 7.87
C ILE A 63 -8.70 -16.75 8.07
N THR A 64 -7.66 -16.38 7.32
CA THR A 64 -6.41 -17.17 7.30
C THR A 64 -5.37 -16.73 8.33
N GLY A 65 -5.47 -15.51 8.84
CA GLY A 65 -4.30 -14.80 9.38
C GLY A 65 -3.29 -14.49 8.28
N ARG A 66 -2.04 -14.17 8.67
CA ARG A 66 -0.93 -14.00 7.72
C ARG A 66 -0.58 -15.34 7.08
N ILE A 67 -0.05 -15.29 5.86
CA ILE A 67 0.57 -16.46 5.23
C ILE A 67 2.01 -16.50 5.72
N ASP A 68 2.18 -17.13 6.87
CA ASP A 68 3.46 -17.37 7.54
C ASP A 68 3.85 -18.86 7.40
N ALA A 69 5.01 -19.23 7.97
CA ALA A 69 5.53 -20.60 7.91
C ALA A 69 4.50 -21.66 8.36
N ASP A 70 3.78 -21.40 9.45
CA ASP A 70 2.76 -22.31 9.98
C ASP A 70 1.63 -22.55 8.98
N LEU A 71 1.13 -21.48 8.35
CA LEU A 71 0.07 -21.62 7.37
C LEU A 71 0.58 -22.31 6.11
N VAL A 72 1.76 -21.94 5.61
CA VAL A 72 2.36 -22.54 4.42
C VAL A 72 2.59 -24.05 4.60
N ALA A 73 3.00 -24.48 5.80
CA ALA A 73 3.17 -25.89 6.15
C ALA A 73 1.83 -26.65 6.24
N ALA A 74 0.75 -25.97 6.62
CA ALA A 74 -0.57 -26.58 6.70
C ALA A 74 -1.28 -26.71 5.33
N LEU A 75 -0.93 -25.88 4.34
CA LEU A 75 -1.55 -25.92 3.01
C LEU A 75 -1.36 -27.29 2.33
N PRO A 76 -2.36 -27.78 1.56
CA PRO A 76 -2.23 -29.01 0.80
C PRO A 76 -0.97 -29.03 -0.09
N SER A 77 -0.35 -30.19 -0.24
CA SER A 77 0.87 -30.34 -1.07
C SER A 77 0.61 -30.02 -2.55
N THR A 78 -0.65 -30.09 -2.99
CA THR A 78 -1.09 -29.73 -4.34
C THR A 78 -1.04 -28.21 -4.61
N VAL A 79 -1.05 -27.36 -3.59
CA VAL A 79 -1.03 -25.90 -3.78
C VAL A 79 0.32 -25.46 -4.34
N ARG A 80 0.32 -24.89 -5.54
CA ARG A 80 1.53 -24.38 -6.20
C ARG A 80 1.54 -22.87 -6.37
N PHE A 81 0.37 -22.23 -6.29
CA PHE A 81 0.23 -20.81 -6.61
C PHE A 81 -0.64 -20.04 -5.61
N ILE A 82 -0.18 -18.85 -5.22
CA ILE A 82 -0.98 -17.85 -4.50
C ILE A 82 -1.06 -16.59 -5.37
N CYS A 83 -2.26 -16.27 -5.82
CA CYS A 83 -2.56 -15.10 -6.63
C CYS A 83 -3.16 -14.01 -5.75
N HIS A 84 -2.33 -13.04 -5.34
CA HIS A 84 -2.75 -11.99 -4.43
C HIS A 84 -3.30 -10.77 -5.17
N CYS A 85 -4.58 -10.48 -4.94
CA CYS A 85 -5.17 -9.19 -5.22
C CYS A 85 -4.98 -8.25 -4.03
N GLY A 86 -4.14 -7.24 -4.21
CA GLY A 86 -3.84 -6.21 -3.20
C GLY A 86 -4.99 -5.24 -2.89
N ARG A 87 -6.14 -5.41 -3.56
CA ARG A 87 -7.31 -4.55 -3.43
C ARG A 87 -7.85 -4.58 -2.00
N SER A 88 -8.30 -3.43 -1.51
CA SER A 88 -9.08 -3.39 -0.28
C SER A 88 -10.57 -3.58 -0.54
N SER A 89 -11.21 -4.46 0.23
CA SER A 89 -12.66 -4.60 0.24
C SER A 89 -13.32 -3.46 1.02
N PHE A 90 -14.54 -3.08 0.62
CA PHE A 90 -15.42 -2.20 1.40
C PHE A 90 -15.69 -2.83 2.77
N SER A 91 -15.01 -2.37 3.81
CA SER A 91 -15.35 -2.76 5.19
C SER A 91 -15.37 -1.49 6.01
N PRO A 92 -16.56 -0.97 6.37
CA PRO A 92 -16.68 0.29 7.07
C PRO A 92 -15.84 0.21 8.35
N CYS A 93 -14.88 1.12 8.49
CA CYS A 93 -14.31 1.37 9.79
C CYS A 93 -15.44 1.98 10.62
N PRO A 94 -15.74 1.46 11.83
CA PRO A 94 -16.59 2.23 12.73
C PRO A 94 -15.93 3.61 12.87
N PRO A 95 -16.72 4.71 12.78
CA PRO A 95 -16.16 6.05 12.85
C PRO A 95 -15.32 6.14 14.13
N PRO A 96 -14.13 6.78 14.09
CA PRO A 96 -13.47 7.14 15.32
C PRO A 96 -14.49 7.96 16.12
N SER A 97 -14.74 7.54 17.36
CA SER A 97 -15.51 8.34 18.30
C SER A 97 -14.69 9.60 18.57
N LEU A 98 -14.86 10.63 17.75
CA LEU A 98 -14.41 11.97 18.09
C LEU A 98 -15.20 12.36 19.34
N PRO A 99 -14.55 12.61 20.48
CA PRO A 99 -15.28 13.01 21.66
C PRO A 99 -15.88 14.40 21.38
N PRO A 100 -17.18 14.64 21.64
CA PRO A 100 -17.61 15.99 21.93
C PRO A 100 -16.84 16.45 23.19
N PHE A 101 -16.34 17.69 23.18
CA PHE A 101 -15.69 18.31 24.34
C PHE A 101 -16.59 18.21 25.59
N SER A 102 -16.30 17.27 26.51
CA SER A 102 -16.61 17.29 27.97
C SER A 102 -16.28 15.94 28.66
N ILE A 103 -15.80 15.99 29.92
CA ILE A 103 -15.24 14.91 30.79
C ILE A 103 -16.35 14.37 31.76
N PRO A 104 -16.21 13.25 32.53
CA PRO A 104 -15.83 11.85 32.25
C PRO A 104 -16.94 10.82 32.62
N MET A 105 -16.84 9.57 32.13
CA MET A 105 -16.77 8.32 32.95
C MET A 105 -17.27 7.04 32.25
N THR A 106 -16.44 6.00 32.42
CA THR A 106 -16.73 4.55 32.58
C THR A 106 -16.65 3.56 31.39
N LYS A 107 -15.76 2.58 31.64
CA LYS A 107 -15.66 1.18 31.18
C LYS A 107 -15.42 0.91 29.68
N VAL A 108 -14.14 0.86 29.34
CA VAL A 108 -13.62 0.21 28.12
C VAL A 108 -13.61 -1.31 28.32
N LYS A 109 -14.42 -2.04 27.55
CA LYS A 109 -14.22 -3.48 27.32
C LYS A 109 -13.11 -3.67 26.29
N LYS A 110 -12.10 -4.48 26.62
CA LYS A 110 -11.04 -4.95 25.70
C LYS A 110 -11.69 -5.55 24.45
N LYS A 111 -11.48 -4.91 23.30
CA LYS A 111 -11.79 -5.48 21.98
C LYS A 111 -10.48 -5.96 21.37
N THR A 112 -10.51 -7.24 21.00
CA THR A 112 -9.44 -8.02 20.40
C THR A 112 -8.77 -7.29 19.24
N GLU A 113 -7.44 -7.40 19.21
CA GLU A 113 -6.50 -6.80 18.25
C GLU A 113 -6.83 -7.27 16.82
N LEU A 114 -7.68 -6.52 16.14
CA LEU A 114 -8.21 -6.87 14.82
C LEU A 114 -7.28 -6.32 13.72
N THR A 115 -6.40 -7.20 13.23
CA THR A 115 -5.78 -7.18 11.89
C THR A 115 -5.45 -5.82 11.28
N ARG A 116 -4.19 -5.41 11.42
CA ARG A 116 -3.47 -4.35 10.69
C ARG A 116 -3.86 -4.37 9.21
N ARG A 117 -4.60 -3.36 8.73
CA ARG A 117 -5.09 -3.30 7.33
C ARG A 117 -4.05 -2.56 6.47
N LEU A 118 -3.49 -3.18 5.42
CA LEU A 118 -2.41 -2.69 4.55
C LEU A 118 -2.80 -2.92 3.09
N LYS A 119 -3.21 -1.89 2.35
CA LYS A 119 -3.89 -2.04 1.05
C LYS A 119 -2.96 -1.69 -0.13
N GLY A 120 -3.32 -2.05 -1.36
CA GLY A 120 -2.55 -1.77 -2.60
C GLY A 120 -1.68 -2.95 -3.07
N ALA A 121 -0.78 -2.75 -4.05
CA ALA A 121 0.00 -3.84 -4.68
C ALA A 121 0.99 -4.61 -3.77
N GLY A 122 1.22 -4.12 -2.54
CA GLY A 122 2.12 -4.75 -1.58
C GLY A 122 1.53 -6.02 -0.96
N TYR A 123 2.40 -6.98 -0.67
CA TYR A 123 2.08 -8.33 -0.22
C TYR A 123 2.72 -8.66 1.14
N ASP A 124 2.88 -7.64 2.00
CA ASP A 124 3.58 -7.69 3.30
C ASP A 124 2.95 -8.66 4.34
N GLN A 125 1.84 -9.32 3.97
CA GLN A 125 1.15 -10.35 4.76
C GLN A 125 1.56 -11.78 4.38
N ILE A 126 2.37 -11.92 3.34
CA ILE A 126 2.83 -13.19 2.81
C ILE A 126 4.34 -13.29 3.06
N ASP A 127 4.74 -14.30 3.81
CA ASP A 127 6.13 -14.65 4.03
C ASP A 127 6.67 -15.38 2.80
N ILE A 128 7.24 -14.61 1.87
CA ILE A 128 7.76 -15.14 0.61
C ILE A 128 8.85 -16.20 0.84
N PRO A 129 9.84 -16.01 1.76
CA PRO A 129 10.78 -17.07 2.13
C PRO A 129 10.13 -18.41 2.51
N SER A 130 9.06 -18.39 3.31
CA SER A 130 8.33 -19.62 3.67
C SER A 130 7.64 -20.26 2.46
N CYS A 131 7.01 -19.46 1.60
CA CYS A 131 6.41 -19.96 0.36
C CYS A 131 7.45 -20.60 -0.59
N THR A 132 8.63 -19.99 -0.71
CA THR A 132 9.72 -20.47 -1.56
C THR A 132 10.38 -21.74 -1.02
N SER A 133 10.56 -21.86 0.30
CA SER A 133 11.25 -22.99 0.92
C SER A 133 10.41 -24.27 1.01
N ARG A 134 9.09 -24.16 0.82
CA ARG A 134 8.19 -25.32 0.76
C ARG A 134 8.57 -26.26 -0.39
N VAL A 135 8.34 -27.56 -0.23
CA VAL A 135 8.56 -28.55 -1.28
C VAL A 135 7.23 -29.24 -1.64
N PRO A 136 6.70 -29.06 -2.86
CA PRO A 136 7.18 -28.13 -3.88
C PRO A 136 6.92 -26.65 -3.52
N PRO A 137 7.68 -25.69 -4.09
CA PRO A 137 7.51 -24.27 -3.81
C PRO A 137 6.12 -23.74 -4.15
N VAL A 138 5.67 -22.76 -3.37
CA VAL A 138 4.46 -21.98 -3.65
C VAL A 138 4.88 -20.66 -4.27
N LEU A 139 4.55 -20.47 -5.54
CA LEU A 139 4.81 -19.22 -6.25
C LEU A 139 3.73 -18.19 -5.93
N VAL A 140 4.15 -16.96 -5.66
CA VAL A 140 3.28 -15.86 -5.28
C VAL A 140 3.26 -14.83 -6.41
N SER A 141 2.07 -14.37 -6.78
CA SER A 141 1.89 -13.20 -7.64
C SER A 141 1.20 -12.06 -6.91
N ASN A 142 1.50 -10.85 -7.34
CA ASN A 142 0.77 -9.63 -6.99
C ASN A 142 0.21 -8.95 -8.25
N THR A 143 -0.29 -7.72 -8.10
CA THR A 143 -0.82 -6.90 -9.20
C THR A 143 0.07 -5.69 -9.47
N PRO A 144 1.29 -5.88 -10.01
CA PRO A 144 2.15 -4.76 -10.37
C PRO A 144 1.49 -3.96 -11.50
N THR A 145 1.88 -2.70 -11.65
CA THR A 145 1.43 -1.73 -12.67
C THR A 145 -0.05 -1.32 -12.63
N ALA A 146 -0.97 -2.20 -12.23
CA ALA A 146 -2.40 -1.91 -12.11
C ALA A 146 -2.71 -0.70 -11.19
N VAL A 147 -1.83 -0.43 -10.24
CA VAL A 147 -1.96 0.62 -9.22
C VAL A 147 -1.23 1.93 -9.56
N ASP A 148 -0.42 1.93 -10.62
CA ASP A 148 0.58 2.97 -10.87
C ASP A 148 -0.07 4.34 -11.11
N ASP A 149 -1.15 4.40 -11.90
CA ASP A 149 -1.83 5.65 -12.23
C ASP A 149 -2.56 6.26 -11.03
N ALA A 150 -3.50 5.53 -10.44
CA ALA A 150 -4.32 6.03 -9.35
C ALA A 150 -3.47 6.45 -8.13
N THR A 151 -2.44 5.66 -7.81
CA THR A 151 -1.56 5.99 -6.67
C THR A 151 -0.68 7.20 -6.97
N ALA A 152 -0.24 7.38 -8.22
CA ALA A 152 0.49 8.58 -8.61
C ALA A 152 -0.41 9.83 -8.64
N ASP A 153 -1.69 9.69 -9.01
CA ASP A 153 -2.64 10.79 -9.01
C ASP A 153 -2.90 11.31 -7.59
N ILE A 154 -3.15 10.42 -6.62
CA ILE A 154 -3.32 10.84 -5.22
C ILE A 154 -2.02 11.46 -4.66
N ASN A 155 -0.86 10.95 -5.06
CA ASN A 155 0.44 11.46 -4.62
C ASN A 155 0.64 12.91 -5.11
N ILE A 156 0.38 13.19 -6.38
CA ILE A 156 0.43 14.55 -6.93
C ILE A 156 -0.59 15.46 -6.26
N TRP A 157 -1.82 14.97 -6.03
CA TRP A 157 -2.83 15.74 -5.29
C TRP A 157 -2.35 16.09 -3.87
N LEU A 158 -1.72 15.15 -3.16
CA LEU A 158 -1.13 15.39 -1.85
C LEU A 158 -0.01 16.43 -1.93
N ILE A 159 0.93 16.31 -2.89
CA ILE A 159 2.02 17.28 -3.09
C ILE A 159 1.47 18.69 -3.29
N ILE A 160 0.51 18.86 -4.20
CA ILE A 160 -0.09 20.17 -4.47
C ILE A 160 -0.87 20.66 -3.24
N GLY A 161 -1.64 19.77 -2.61
CA GLY A 161 -2.44 20.12 -1.44
C GLY A 161 -1.60 20.60 -0.25
N THR A 162 -0.46 19.96 0.00
CA THR A 162 0.48 20.36 1.05
C THR A 162 1.22 21.64 0.71
N LEU A 163 1.71 21.80 -0.53
CA LEU A 163 2.37 23.04 -0.96
C LEU A 163 1.44 24.25 -0.85
N ARG A 164 0.13 24.05 -0.99
CA ARG A 164 -0.89 25.10 -0.95
C ARG A 164 -1.61 25.23 0.38
N ASN A 165 -1.21 24.49 1.42
CA ASN A 165 -1.86 24.47 2.74
C ASN A 165 -3.38 24.20 2.65
N LEU A 166 -3.81 23.31 1.76
CA LEU A 166 -5.23 23.10 1.49
C LEU A 166 -5.98 22.49 2.66
N ASN A 167 -5.33 21.68 3.50
CA ASN A 167 -6.01 21.03 4.62
C ASN A 167 -6.68 22.05 5.56
N ALA A 168 -5.89 23.02 6.07
CA ALA A 168 -6.41 24.12 6.88
C ALA A 168 -7.52 24.91 6.17
N SER A 169 -7.36 25.18 4.87
CA SER A 169 -8.34 25.92 4.08
C SER A 169 -9.67 25.16 3.91
N ILE A 170 -9.59 23.85 3.65
CA ILE A 170 -10.75 22.97 3.50
C ILE A 170 -11.54 22.90 4.81
N LEU A 171 -10.83 22.79 5.95
CA LEU A 171 -11.46 22.75 7.27
C LEU A 171 -12.15 24.08 7.59
N SER A 172 -11.45 25.20 7.47
CA SER A 172 -12.02 26.55 7.70
C SER A 172 -13.24 26.85 6.83
N LEU A 173 -13.19 26.45 5.54
CA LEU A 173 -14.32 26.65 4.64
C LEU A 173 -15.55 25.84 5.04
N ARG A 174 -15.36 24.58 5.47
CA ARG A 174 -16.45 23.71 5.96
C ARG A 174 -17.08 24.23 7.24
N GLU A 175 -16.32 24.96 8.04
CA GLU A 175 -16.82 25.66 9.23
C GLU A 175 -17.53 26.98 8.90
N GLY A 176 -17.66 27.36 7.63
CA GLY A 176 -18.28 28.62 7.20
C GLY A 176 -17.40 29.85 7.42
N LYS A 177 -16.11 29.68 7.76
CA LYS A 177 -15.17 30.76 8.06
C LYS A 177 -14.44 31.29 6.82
N TRP A 178 -14.81 30.83 5.61
CA TRP A 178 -14.11 31.11 4.36
C TRP A 178 -12.62 30.73 4.42
N ARG A 179 -11.72 31.71 4.57
CA ARG A 179 -10.28 31.48 4.76
C ARG A 179 -9.90 31.18 6.21
N GLY A 180 -10.78 31.38 7.19
CA GLY A 180 -10.43 31.31 8.61
C GLY A 180 -9.89 32.64 9.14
N ASP A 181 -9.78 32.73 10.46
CA ASP A 181 -9.20 33.86 11.18
C ASP A 181 -8.27 33.33 12.30
N PRO A 182 -6.93 33.47 12.16
CA PRO A 182 -6.24 34.07 11.02
C PRO A 182 -6.37 33.20 9.74
N ALA A 183 -6.18 33.83 8.59
CA ALA A 183 -6.09 33.10 7.32
C ALA A 183 -4.87 32.15 7.30
N PRO A 184 -4.91 31.03 6.54
CA PRO A 184 -3.79 30.12 6.42
C PRO A 184 -2.57 30.82 5.80
N PRO A 185 -1.35 30.35 6.14
CA PRO A 185 -0.13 30.86 5.52
C PRO A 185 -0.17 30.74 4.00
N LEU A 186 0.51 31.68 3.32
CA LEU A 186 0.66 31.62 1.86
C LEU A 186 1.29 30.29 1.43
N GLY A 187 0.67 29.66 0.43
CA GLY A 187 1.21 28.48 -0.21
C GLY A 187 2.47 28.76 -1.02
N ARG A 188 3.04 27.70 -1.57
CA ARG A 188 4.20 27.71 -2.45
C ARG A 188 3.83 27.07 -3.79
N ASP A 189 4.43 27.56 -4.85
CA ASP A 189 4.23 27.02 -6.18
C ASP A 189 5.25 25.89 -6.45
N PRO A 190 4.87 24.82 -7.18
CA PRO A 190 5.74 23.68 -7.45
C PRO A 190 6.89 24.00 -8.44
N GLN A 191 6.74 25.01 -9.30
CA GLN A 191 7.69 25.29 -10.37
C GLN A 191 9.10 25.56 -9.83
N GLY A 192 10.10 24.92 -10.45
CA GLY A 192 11.52 25.04 -10.08
C GLY A 192 11.95 24.25 -8.83
N LYS A 193 10.99 23.77 -8.03
CA LYS A 193 11.26 22.97 -6.83
C LYS A 193 11.78 21.58 -7.18
N VAL A 194 12.56 21.01 -6.25
CA VAL A 194 13.08 19.64 -6.34
C VAL A 194 12.11 18.70 -5.63
N LEU A 195 11.58 17.73 -6.38
CA LEU A 195 10.91 16.55 -5.85
C LEU A 195 11.93 15.41 -5.74
N GLY A 196 12.23 14.98 -4.51
CA GLY A 196 13.00 13.79 -4.23
C GLY A 196 12.10 12.57 -4.06
N ILE A 197 12.28 11.54 -4.88
CA ILE A 197 11.51 10.30 -4.82
C ILE A 197 12.39 9.19 -4.23
N LEU A 198 11.98 8.68 -3.08
CA LEU A 198 12.61 7.52 -2.46
C LEU A 198 11.87 6.26 -2.92
N GLY A 199 12.45 5.51 -3.86
CA GLY A 199 11.79 4.35 -4.49
C GLY A 199 11.19 4.66 -5.87
N MET A 200 12.03 4.73 -6.90
CA MET A 200 11.64 4.92 -8.30
C MET A 200 11.16 3.60 -8.95
N GLY A 201 10.06 3.05 -8.45
CA GLY A 201 9.31 1.94 -9.05
C GLY A 201 8.34 2.41 -10.15
N GLY A 202 7.33 1.57 -10.48
CA GLY A 202 6.26 1.95 -11.43
C GLY A 202 5.52 3.22 -11.03
N ILE A 203 4.98 3.23 -9.80
CA ILE A 203 4.36 4.43 -9.19
C ILE A 203 5.32 5.62 -9.18
N GLY A 204 6.56 5.44 -8.70
CA GLY A 204 7.54 6.54 -8.61
C GLY A 204 7.85 7.18 -9.96
N ARG A 205 8.00 6.37 -11.03
CA ARG A 205 8.20 6.89 -12.39
C ARG A 205 6.98 7.66 -12.90
N ASN A 206 5.78 7.22 -12.56
CA ASN A 206 4.56 7.92 -12.94
C ASN A 206 4.39 9.24 -12.20
N VAL A 207 4.70 9.27 -10.89
CA VAL A 207 4.78 10.50 -10.10
C VAL A 207 5.81 11.47 -10.71
N ALA A 208 6.99 10.99 -11.08
CA ALA A 208 8.03 11.80 -11.71
C ALA A 208 7.53 12.48 -13.01
N LYS A 209 6.91 11.71 -13.91
CA LYS A 209 6.33 12.24 -15.15
C LYS A 209 5.29 13.32 -14.89
N LYS A 210 4.37 13.08 -13.95
CA LYS A 210 3.31 14.04 -13.59
C LYS A 210 3.88 15.29 -12.93
N ALA A 211 4.81 15.15 -11.99
CA ALA A 211 5.44 16.27 -11.29
C ALA A 211 6.19 17.23 -12.24
N ARG A 212 6.80 16.68 -13.31
CA ARG A 212 7.45 17.49 -14.35
C ARG A 212 6.48 18.38 -15.11
N VAL A 213 5.23 17.95 -15.32
CA VAL A 213 4.18 18.79 -15.92
C VAL A 213 3.88 20.03 -15.05
N PHE A 214 4.03 19.91 -13.73
CA PHE A 214 3.95 21.03 -12.78
C PHE A 214 5.24 21.86 -12.69
N GLY A 215 6.24 21.58 -13.52
CA GLY A 215 7.51 22.31 -13.57
C GLY A 215 8.49 21.97 -12.45
N MET A 216 8.31 20.83 -11.77
CA MET A 216 9.27 20.34 -10.76
C MET A 216 10.48 19.68 -11.43
N ARG A 217 11.64 19.79 -10.77
CA ARG A 217 12.82 18.96 -11.06
C ARG A 217 12.74 17.69 -10.24
N VAL A 218 12.98 16.53 -10.85
CA VAL A 218 12.84 15.24 -10.16
C VAL A 218 14.20 14.62 -9.91
N ARG A 219 14.44 14.24 -8.66
CA ARG A 219 15.58 13.43 -8.23
C ARG A 219 15.09 12.17 -7.57
N TYR A 220 15.92 11.13 -7.57
CA TYR A 220 15.53 9.89 -6.93
C TYR A 220 16.70 9.11 -6.36
N PHE A 221 16.36 8.25 -5.40
CA PHE A 221 17.26 7.23 -4.90
C PHE A 221 16.56 5.86 -4.93
N ASN A 222 17.31 4.88 -5.41
CA ASN A 222 17.06 3.45 -5.30
C ASN A 222 18.38 2.79 -4.87
N ARG A 223 18.31 1.61 -4.22
CA ARG A 223 19.51 0.78 -4.00
C ARG A 223 20.22 0.42 -5.31
N THR A 224 19.45 0.22 -6.36
CA THR A 224 19.95 -0.04 -7.72
C THR A 224 19.41 1.05 -8.65
N ARG A 225 20.30 1.79 -9.30
CA ARG A 225 19.94 2.81 -10.28
C ARG A 225 19.08 2.20 -11.38
N LEU A 226 18.11 2.95 -11.88
CA LEU A 226 17.34 2.53 -13.04
C LEU A 226 18.23 2.34 -14.27
N ALA A 227 17.76 1.52 -15.20
CA ALA A 227 18.34 1.49 -16.53
C ALA A 227 18.24 2.87 -17.19
N PRO A 228 19.25 3.32 -17.97
CA PRO A 228 19.30 4.67 -18.54
C PRO A 228 18.05 5.09 -19.30
N GLU A 229 17.42 4.16 -20.02
CA GLU A 229 16.20 4.39 -20.79
C GLU A 229 14.98 4.71 -19.90
N LEU A 230 14.86 4.05 -18.75
CA LEU A 230 13.77 4.30 -17.80
C LEU A 230 13.99 5.63 -17.06
N GLU A 231 15.24 5.97 -16.77
CA GLU A 231 15.61 7.22 -16.13
C GLU A 231 15.36 8.42 -17.08
N ALA A 232 15.70 8.28 -18.36
CA ALA A 232 15.43 9.29 -19.39
C ALA A 232 13.92 9.47 -19.64
N ASP A 233 13.16 8.38 -19.71
CA ASP A 233 11.70 8.39 -19.92
C ASP A 233 10.96 9.13 -18.79
N CYS A 234 11.34 8.92 -17.52
CA CYS A 234 10.75 9.69 -16.43
C CYS A 234 11.40 11.08 -16.22
N GLY A 235 12.58 11.32 -16.80
CA GLY A 235 13.34 12.57 -16.68
C GLY A 235 13.74 12.87 -15.24
N ALA A 236 14.19 11.84 -14.52
CA ALA A 236 14.66 11.95 -13.15
C ALA A 236 16.19 11.84 -13.08
N GLU A 237 16.80 12.51 -12.11
CA GLU A 237 18.23 12.45 -11.85
C GLU A 237 18.50 11.50 -10.66
N TYR A 238 19.35 10.49 -10.86
CA TYR A 238 19.79 9.62 -9.77
C TYR A 238 20.80 10.34 -8.87
N VAL A 239 20.56 10.28 -7.56
CA VAL A 239 21.46 10.80 -6.52
C VAL A 239 21.57 9.81 -5.38
N ASP A 240 22.57 9.93 -4.51
CA ASP A 240 22.63 9.14 -3.28
C ASP A 240 21.56 9.57 -2.26
N PHE A 241 21.34 8.73 -1.24
CA PHE A 241 20.30 8.92 -0.24
C PHE A 241 20.41 10.25 0.52
N GLU A 242 21.63 10.63 0.92
CA GLU A 242 21.83 11.84 1.72
C GLU A 242 21.66 13.11 0.88
N THR A 243 22.19 13.10 -0.35
CA THR A 243 21.97 14.16 -1.34
C THR A 243 20.48 14.34 -1.64
N LEU A 244 19.73 13.24 -1.80
CA LEU A 244 18.28 13.30 -2.00
C LEU A 244 17.60 14.08 -0.87
N LEU A 245 17.89 13.78 0.38
CA LEU A 245 17.26 14.42 1.53
C LEU A 245 17.64 15.90 1.65
N LYS A 246 18.93 16.23 1.49
CA LYS A 246 19.45 17.60 1.63
C LYS A 246 18.94 18.56 0.56
N GLU A 247 18.72 18.06 -0.65
CA GLU A 247 18.46 18.92 -1.81
C GLU A 247 16.98 18.99 -2.23
N SER A 248 16.12 18.16 -1.64
CA SER A 248 14.69 18.10 -1.97
C SER A 248 13.88 19.16 -1.22
N ASP A 249 12.98 19.83 -1.95
CA ASP A 249 11.97 20.71 -1.36
C ASP A 249 10.71 19.91 -0.97
N VAL A 250 10.45 18.82 -1.70
CA VAL A 250 9.40 17.83 -1.43
C VAL A 250 10.04 16.44 -1.46
N VAL A 251 9.79 15.62 -0.45
CA VAL A 251 10.23 14.21 -0.41
C VAL A 251 9.01 13.30 -0.51
N SER A 252 8.96 12.43 -1.53
CA SER A 252 7.91 11.42 -1.72
C SER A 252 8.45 10.02 -1.45
N LEU A 253 7.72 9.23 -0.66
CA LEU A 253 8.07 7.87 -0.30
C LEU A 253 7.28 6.85 -1.14
N ASN A 254 8.00 5.98 -1.85
CA ASN A 254 7.46 4.99 -2.79
C ASN A 254 8.16 3.61 -2.63
N LEU A 255 8.55 3.28 -1.40
CA LEU A 255 9.27 2.04 -1.06
C LEU A 255 8.33 0.90 -0.61
N PRO A 256 8.68 -0.37 -0.88
CA PRO A 256 8.06 -1.50 -0.20
C PRO A 256 8.44 -1.49 1.29
N LEU A 257 7.57 -2.02 2.16
CA LEU A 257 7.86 -2.15 3.58
C LEU A 257 8.52 -3.50 3.89
N ASN A 258 9.71 -3.46 4.47
CA ASN A 258 10.43 -4.64 4.95
C ASN A 258 11.32 -4.24 6.13
N ALA A 259 12.11 -5.19 6.65
CA ALA A 259 13.00 -4.95 7.79
C ALA A 259 14.03 -3.82 7.55
N HIS A 260 14.46 -3.60 6.31
CA HIS A 260 15.45 -2.58 5.95
C HIS A 260 14.83 -1.21 5.65
N THR A 261 13.55 -1.16 5.26
CA THR A 261 12.86 0.10 4.93
C THR A 261 11.95 0.61 6.03
N ARG A 262 11.69 -0.20 7.06
CA ARG A 262 10.93 0.23 8.24
C ARG A 262 11.67 1.37 8.93
N HIS A 263 10.97 2.48 9.15
CA HIS A 263 11.52 3.69 9.78
C HIS A 263 12.81 4.21 9.10
N ILE A 264 12.94 3.99 7.78
CA ILE A 264 14.08 4.54 7.01
C ILE A 264 14.11 6.07 7.05
N ILE A 265 12.95 6.70 7.22
CA ILE A 265 12.82 8.12 7.58
C ILE A 265 12.42 8.22 9.06
N SER A 266 13.33 8.73 9.88
CA SER A 266 13.11 9.05 11.30
C SER A 266 13.87 10.34 11.65
N THR A 267 14.03 10.65 12.95
CA THR A 267 14.63 11.90 13.46
C THR A 267 15.95 12.30 12.78
N PRO A 268 16.93 11.38 12.58
CA PRO A 268 18.19 11.75 11.92
C PRO A 268 17.98 12.16 10.46
N GLN A 269 17.06 11.50 9.74
CA GLN A 269 16.79 11.81 8.34
C GLN A 269 16.03 13.11 8.18
N PHE A 270 15.09 13.41 9.09
CA PHE A 270 14.45 14.73 9.10
C PHE A 270 15.48 15.84 9.30
N ALA A 271 16.44 15.68 10.22
CA ALA A 271 17.48 16.68 10.46
C ALA A 271 18.39 16.97 9.23
N LEU A 272 18.50 16.03 8.29
CA LEU A 272 19.25 16.21 7.04
C LEU A 272 18.46 16.99 5.98
N MET A 273 17.14 17.04 6.09
CA MET A 273 16.29 17.69 5.10
C MET A 273 16.40 19.22 5.19
N LYS A 274 15.92 19.90 4.15
CA LYS A 274 15.77 21.36 4.17
C LYS A 274 14.77 21.76 5.27
N LYS A 275 15.07 22.86 5.97
CA LYS A 275 14.05 23.52 6.80
C LYS A 275 12.86 23.94 5.93
N GLY A 276 11.67 23.56 6.37
CA GLY A 276 10.42 23.79 5.64
C GLY A 276 10.15 22.78 4.52
N VAL A 277 10.81 21.62 4.54
CA VAL A 277 10.53 20.51 3.60
C VAL A 277 9.08 20.05 3.69
N VAL A 278 8.53 19.60 2.57
CA VAL A 278 7.24 18.90 2.50
C VAL A 278 7.50 17.41 2.37
N ILE A 279 6.77 16.57 3.12
CA ILE A 279 6.87 15.12 3.00
C ILE A 279 5.56 14.50 2.54
N VAL A 280 5.62 13.55 1.60
CA VAL A 280 4.45 12.85 1.07
C VAL A 280 4.66 11.34 1.15
N ASN A 281 3.68 10.61 1.64
CA ASN A 281 3.72 9.16 1.72
C ASN A 281 2.43 8.52 1.19
N THR A 282 2.57 7.78 0.10
CA THR A 282 1.51 6.94 -0.50
C THR A 282 1.93 5.48 -0.62
N ALA A 283 3.00 5.08 0.07
CA ALA A 283 3.54 3.73 0.04
C ALA A 283 3.00 2.89 1.21
N ARG A 284 3.68 2.97 2.35
CA ARG A 284 3.34 2.28 3.60
C ARG A 284 3.68 3.22 4.75
N GLY A 285 2.81 3.34 5.76
CA GLY A 285 3.07 4.29 6.85
C GLY A 285 4.35 3.98 7.62
N ALA A 286 4.60 2.69 7.93
CA ALA A 286 5.74 2.27 8.74
C ALA A 286 7.13 2.42 8.08
N VAL A 287 7.24 2.91 6.84
CA VAL A 287 8.55 3.31 6.28
C VAL A 287 9.05 4.62 6.90
N MET A 288 8.16 5.35 7.57
CA MET A 288 8.46 6.58 8.29
C MET A 288 8.02 6.43 9.74
N ASP A 289 8.81 6.96 10.66
CA ASP A 289 8.44 7.06 12.07
C ASP A 289 7.47 8.23 12.27
N GLU A 290 6.21 7.92 12.62
CA GLU A 290 5.16 8.94 12.81
C GLU A 290 5.43 9.85 14.01
N GLY A 291 6.07 9.34 15.07
CA GLY A 291 6.42 10.15 16.23
C GLY A 291 7.47 11.19 15.87
N ALA A 292 8.52 10.76 15.16
CA ALA A 292 9.55 11.66 14.64
C ALA A 292 8.99 12.68 13.65
N LEU A 293 8.01 12.30 12.82
CA LEU A 293 7.34 13.25 11.92
C LEU A 293 6.57 14.32 12.69
N VAL A 294 5.85 13.95 13.75
CA VAL A 294 5.11 14.91 14.59
C VAL A 294 6.08 15.91 15.23
N GLU A 295 7.18 15.44 15.81
CA GLU A 295 8.20 16.33 16.38
C GLU A 295 8.80 17.28 15.32
N ALA A 296 9.03 16.78 14.10
CA ALA A 296 9.57 17.58 13.00
C ALA A 296 8.55 18.62 12.48
N LEU A 297 7.25 18.30 12.50
CA LEU A 297 6.17 19.24 12.17
C LEU A 297 5.99 20.30 13.26
N ASP A 298 5.99 19.89 14.54
CA ASP A 298 5.78 20.78 15.68
C ASP A 298 6.93 21.78 15.84
N SER A 299 8.17 21.37 15.52
CA SER A 299 9.32 22.26 15.47
C SER A 299 9.36 23.17 14.23
N GLY A 300 8.48 22.94 13.24
CA GLY A 300 8.48 23.64 11.96
C GLY A 300 9.63 23.26 11.02
N HIS A 301 10.40 22.21 11.34
CA HIS A 301 11.43 21.69 10.43
C HIS A 301 10.79 21.10 9.17
N VAL A 302 9.72 20.33 9.34
CA VAL A 302 8.81 19.92 8.25
C VAL A 302 7.68 20.94 8.19
N ALA A 303 7.48 21.57 7.03
CA ALA A 303 6.45 22.59 6.87
C ALA A 303 5.04 21.98 6.79
N SER A 304 4.90 20.86 6.07
CA SER A 304 3.62 20.16 5.89
C SER A 304 3.86 18.71 5.46
N ALA A 305 2.84 17.88 5.66
CA ALA A 305 2.89 16.47 5.29
C ALA A 305 1.61 16.03 4.57
N GLY A 306 1.75 15.19 3.55
CA GLY A 306 0.66 14.64 2.75
C GLY A 306 0.62 13.13 2.88
N LEU A 307 -0.37 12.58 3.59
CA LEU A 307 -0.37 11.18 4.00
C LEU A 307 -1.62 10.46 3.52
N ASP A 308 -1.40 9.37 2.79
CA ASP A 308 -2.45 8.39 2.46
C ASP A 308 -2.36 7.13 3.35
N VAL A 309 -1.23 6.95 4.05
CA VAL A 309 -0.91 5.72 4.79
C VAL A 309 -0.33 6.03 6.17
N PHE A 310 -0.55 5.13 7.12
CA PHE A 310 -0.22 5.33 8.55
C PHE A 310 0.44 4.07 9.17
N GLU A 311 1.30 4.25 10.18
CA GLU A 311 2.11 3.16 10.73
C GLU A 311 1.27 2.04 11.38
N LYS A 312 0.14 2.43 11.99
CA LYS A 312 -0.78 1.57 12.73
C LYS A 312 -2.19 1.57 12.17
N GLU A 313 -2.33 1.64 10.84
CA GLU A 313 -3.64 1.63 10.15
C GLU A 313 -4.61 0.59 10.72
N PRO A 314 -5.87 0.97 11.02
CA PRO A 314 -6.51 2.26 10.73
C PRO A 314 -6.30 3.35 11.81
N GLN A 315 -5.50 3.10 12.84
CA GLN A 315 -5.19 4.10 13.86
C GLN A 315 -4.16 5.09 13.29
N VAL A 316 -4.47 6.38 13.42
CA VAL A 316 -3.59 7.49 13.02
C VAL A 316 -3.02 8.12 14.28
N HIS A 317 -1.74 8.50 14.25
CA HIS A 317 -1.13 9.22 15.36
C HIS A 317 -1.94 10.49 15.70
N PRO A 318 -2.33 10.72 16.98
CA PRO A 318 -3.16 11.87 17.35
C PRO A 318 -2.57 13.24 16.96
N GLY A 319 -1.24 13.38 17.07
CA GLY A 319 -0.52 14.57 16.62
C GLY A 319 -0.68 14.87 15.13
N LEU A 320 -0.77 13.83 14.28
CA LEU A 320 -1.01 14.02 12.84
C LEU A 320 -2.46 14.41 12.56
N LEU A 321 -3.43 13.80 13.26
CA LEU A 321 -4.85 14.14 13.12
C LEU A 321 -5.15 15.58 13.55
N ALA A 322 -4.50 16.06 14.61
CA ALA A 322 -4.74 17.38 15.17
C ALA A 322 -3.99 18.50 14.43
N ASN A 323 -2.98 18.17 13.61
CA ASN A 323 -2.11 19.17 12.99
C ASN A 323 -2.70 19.68 11.65
N PRO A 324 -3.02 20.99 11.53
CA PRO A 324 -3.65 21.54 10.34
C PRO A 324 -2.74 21.55 9.10
N ASN A 325 -1.42 21.42 9.28
CA ASN A 325 -0.44 21.34 8.19
C ASN A 325 -0.30 19.93 7.61
N VAL A 326 -1.05 18.95 8.12
CA VAL A 326 -1.04 17.58 7.61
C VAL A 326 -2.31 17.35 6.78
N LEU A 327 -2.14 17.18 5.48
CA LEU A 327 -3.22 16.76 4.58
C LEU A 327 -3.30 15.23 4.60
N ILE A 328 -4.40 14.71 5.11
CA ILE A 328 -4.58 13.27 5.31
C ILE A 328 -5.77 12.71 4.53
N VAL A 329 -5.59 11.51 3.99
CA VAL A 329 -6.66 10.72 3.37
C VAL A 329 -6.54 9.25 3.82
N PRO A 330 -7.66 8.51 3.93
CA PRO A 330 -7.67 7.19 4.57
C PRO A 330 -7.34 6.04 3.60
N HIS A 331 -6.14 6.03 3.03
CA HIS A 331 -5.64 4.98 2.14
C HIS A 331 -6.49 4.82 0.87
N MET A 332 -6.57 5.91 0.12
CA MET A 332 -7.38 6.14 -1.06
C MET A 332 -6.63 5.91 -2.38
N GLY A 333 -5.32 5.63 -2.37
CA GLY A 333 -4.50 5.60 -3.59
C GLY A 333 -5.00 4.69 -4.72
N THR A 334 -5.60 3.54 -4.42
CA THR A 334 -6.20 2.65 -5.43
C THR A 334 -7.73 2.64 -5.39
N TRP A 335 -8.35 3.59 -4.71
CA TRP A 335 -9.79 3.62 -4.44
C TRP A 335 -10.58 4.23 -5.61
N THR A 336 -10.41 3.66 -6.80
CA THR A 336 -11.12 4.02 -8.04
C THR A 336 -11.68 2.78 -8.71
N LEU A 337 -12.79 2.89 -9.44
CA LEU A 337 -13.46 1.75 -10.08
C LEU A 337 -12.57 1.08 -11.14
N GLU A 338 -11.80 1.86 -11.88
CA GLU A 338 -10.96 1.40 -12.97
C GLU A 338 -9.76 0.59 -12.43
N THR A 339 -9.05 1.13 -11.43
CA THR A 339 -7.94 0.40 -10.79
C THR A 339 -8.46 -0.84 -10.06
N SER A 340 -9.62 -0.72 -9.43
CA SER A 340 -10.33 -1.81 -8.79
C SER A 340 -10.57 -3.01 -9.71
N ILE A 341 -11.15 -2.77 -10.88
CA ILE A 341 -11.40 -3.80 -11.90
C ILE A 341 -10.07 -4.37 -12.39
N LYS A 342 -9.11 -3.51 -12.78
CA LYS A 342 -7.80 -3.92 -13.28
C LYS A 342 -7.06 -4.84 -12.30
N MET A 343 -7.09 -4.55 -11.00
CA MET A 343 -6.46 -5.37 -9.97
C MET A 343 -7.13 -6.73 -9.82
N GLU A 344 -8.46 -6.79 -9.86
CA GLU A 344 -9.16 -8.07 -9.79
C GLU A 344 -8.89 -8.90 -11.05
N GLU A 345 -9.08 -8.33 -12.24
CA GLU A 345 -8.82 -9.01 -13.51
C GLU A 345 -7.38 -9.52 -13.63
N TRP A 346 -6.40 -8.74 -13.16
CA TRP A 346 -5.00 -9.15 -13.17
C TRP A 346 -4.74 -10.36 -12.27
N ALA A 347 -5.29 -10.36 -11.05
CA ALA A 347 -5.16 -11.47 -10.13
C ALA A 347 -5.90 -12.72 -10.65
N ILE A 348 -7.08 -12.54 -11.27
CA ILE A 348 -7.84 -13.61 -11.91
C ILE A 348 -7.08 -14.17 -13.11
N GLY A 349 -6.43 -13.32 -13.91
CA GLY A 349 -5.58 -13.75 -15.02
C GLY A 349 -4.39 -14.60 -14.55
N ASN A 350 -3.80 -14.29 -13.39
CA ASN A 350 -2.79 -15.14 -12.77
C ASN A 350 -3.36 -16.50 -12.34
N VAL A 351 -4.55 -16.54 -11.75
CA VAL A 351 -5.23 -17.80 -11.39
C VAL A 351 -5.47 -18.65 -12.63
N ARG A 352 -6.04 -18.06 -13.69
CA ARG A 352 -6.29 -18.75 -14.96
C ARG A 352 -5.00 -19.37 -15.50
N ARG A 353 -3.93 -18.57 -15.57
CA ARG A 353 -2.64 -19.03 -16.09
C ARG A 353 -1.99 -20.09 -15.21
N ALA A 354 -2.17 -19.99 -13.89
CA ALA A 354 -1.70 -21.00 -12.93
C ALA A 354 -2.37 -22.36 -13.17
N VAL A 355 -3.66 -22.39 -13.49
CA VAL A 355 -4.39 -23.64 -13.72
C VAL A 355 -4.29 -24.19 -15.15
N THR A 356 -4.08 -23.33 -16.15
CA THR A 356 -3.98 -23.76 -17.56
C THR A 356 -2.57 -23.98 -18.06
N GLU A 357 -1.59 -23.26 -17.51
CA GLU A 357 -0.20 -23.24 -18.00
C GLU A 357 0.83 -23.54 -16.89
N GLU A 358 0.39 -23.71 -15.64
CA GLU A 358 1.29 -23.83 -14.46
C GLU A 358 2.27 -22.65 -14.33
N ARG A 359 1.83 -21.44 -14.73
CA ARG A 359 2.64 -20.21 -14.70
C ARG A 359 1.86 -19.01 -14.18
N LEU A 360 2.58 -17.99 -13.74
CA LEU A 360 2.02 -16.71 -13.30
C LEU A 360 2.42 -15.59 -14.27
N ASN A 361 1.54 -14.59 -14.42
CA ASN A 361 1.84 -13.37 -15.19
C ASN A 361 2.82 -12.46 -14.45
N SER A 362 2.75 -12.45 -13.11
CA SER A 362 3.45 -11.45 -12.29
C SER A 362 3.96 -12.05 -10.99
N VAL A 363 4.99 -12.88 -11.10
CA VAL A 363 5.69 -13.45 -9.94
C VAL A 363 6.36 -12.33 -9.14
N VAL A 364 6.25 -12.40 -7.81
CA VAL A 364 6.90 -11.43 -6.92
C VAL A 364 8.43 -11.41 -7.16
N PRO A 365 9.08 -10.23 -7.10
CA PRO A 365 10.51 -10.09 -7.40
C PRO A 365 11.44 -11.09 -6.69
N GLU A 366 11.11 -11.45 -5.45
CA GLU A 366 11.88 -12.36 -4.59
C GLU A 366 11.90 -13.81 -5.10
N GLN A 367 10.99 -14.17 -6.01
CA GLN A 367 10.88 -15.52 -6.56
C GLN A 367 11.26 -15.61 -8.05
N ARG A 368 11.80 -14.55 -8.66
CA ARG A 368 12.13 -14.54 -10.09
C ARG A 368 13.09 -15.65 -10.49
N ASP A 369 14.08 -15.96 -9.65
CA ASP A 369 15.09 -16.99 -9.93
C ASP A 369 14.60 -18.42 -9.60
N VAL A 370 13.43 -18.56 -8.97
CA VAL A 370 12.78 -19.85 -8.68
C VAL A 370 12.02 -20.36 -9.90
N VAL A 371 11.62 -19.43 -10.78
CA VAL A 371 10.85 -19.72 -11.99
C VAL A 371 11.83 -19.84 -13.15
N GLY A 372 12.28 -21.06 -13.42
CA GLY A 372 13.12 -21.39 -14.58
C GLY A 372 12.47 -21.07 -15.92
#